data_AF-A0A9P6CSH8-F1
#
_entry.id   AF-A0A9P6CSH8-F1
#
_cell.length_a   1.000
_cell.length_b   1.000
_cell.length_c   1.000
_cell.angle_alpha   90.00
_cell.angle_beta   90.00
_cell.angle_gamma   90.00
#
_symmetry.space_group_name_H-M   'P 1'
#
loop_
_entity.id
_entity.type
_entity.pdbx_description
1 polymer ?
#
loop_
_entity_poly.entity_id
_entity_poly.type
_entity_poly.pdbx_seq_one_letter_code
_entity_poly.pdbx_strand_id
1 'polypeptide(L)'
;MNNGTAGFEENFRAPSPVSTPALNWLAMPLLGAPTHASPAQHTQLFSSSSCETSGSSIFSRPSIDSLGYRTTSWSSGEADQARRSSGIEERCYALQRENLDLNKQLAVWKAKFETIQTAYSLLLERVPEASNIQHRKLNPEDYKLIDYWYKHQWMSSSGDRITEISGKAGNENDDDGVEVNTEEAEGLWSVPCTQRGQSRSRAGINVSMRYIQDKDGQVIDGHRAREIRIHARAIFVGFASQGKQFSSWGDADAVSRRTFYNEMASRFEELQYCDLDWKAEQIAIDTYPGWKVTWLKKKKKTLDEKSGLKRPHQEFGVEESDPKRLKAAESTSTPSFPPSETPVVTNAE
;
A
#
# COMPACT_ATOMS: atom_id res chain seq x y z
N MET A 1 10.20 -53.66 25.50
CA MET A 1 9.72 -52.40 26.10
C MET A 1 9.35 -51.47 24.95
N ASN A 2 8.04 -51.26 24.77
CA ASN A 2 7.44 -50.48 23.69
C ASN A 2 7.63 -48.99 23.97
N ASN A 3 8.32 -48.26 23.09
CA ASN A 3 8.36 -46.80 23.14
C ASN A 3 7.52 -46.24 21.99
N GLY A 4 6.38 -45.68 22.38
CA GLY A 4 5.36 -45.13 21.51
C GLY A 4 5.82 -43.88 20.76
N THR A 5 5.50 -43.89 19.48
CA THR A 5 5.55 -42.75 18.57
C THR A 5 4.40 -41.81 18.92
N ALA A 6 4.68 -40.72 19.62
CA ALA A 6 3.71 -39.65 19.83
C ALA A 6 3.63 -38.80 18.54
N GLY A 7 2.59 -39.05 17.75
CA GLY A 7 2.20 -38.20 16.63
C GLY A 7 1.60 -36.89 17.15
N PHE A 8 2.20 -35.77 16.75
CA PHE A 8 1.60 -34.44 16.87
C PHE A 8 0.84 -34.15 15.56
N GLU A 9 -0.35 -34.74 15.43
CA GLU A 9 -1.37 -34.27 14.49
C GLU A 9 -2.31 -33.31 15.24
N GLU A 10 -1.95 -32.03 15.27
CA GLU A 10 -2.85 -30.99 15.77
C GLU A 10 -3.71 -30.48 14.60
N ASN A 11 -4.91 -31.04 14.54
CA ASN A 11 -5.99 -30.69 13.64
C ASN A 11 -6.41 -29.21 13.80
N PHE A 12 -5.89 -28.33 12.95
CA PHE A 12 -6.51 -27.02 12.70
C PHE A 12 -7.77 -27.21 11.84
N ARG A 13 -8.84 -27.67 12.48
CA ARG A 13 -10.20 -27.67 11.90
C ARG A 13 -10.71 -26.24 11.90
N ALA A 14 -10.68 -25.58 10.74
CA ALA A 14 -11.32 -24.29 10.55
C ALA A 14 -12.82 -24.39 10.87
N PRO A 15 -13.40 -23.47 11.65
CA PRO A 15 -14.84 -23.43 11.86
C PRO A 15 -15.54 -23.13 10.53
N SER A 16 -16.53 -23.95 10.19
CA SER A 16 -17.39 -23.75 9.03
C SER A 16 -18.06 -22.37 9.08
N PRO A 17 -18.25 -21.71 7.93
CA PRO A 17 -18.94 -20.42 7.88
C PRO A 17 -20.40 -20.61 8.32
N VAL A 18 -20.74 -20.04 9.48
CA VAL A 18 -22.13 -19.83 9.88
C VAL A 18 -22.77 -18.95 8.82
N SER A 19 -23.77 -19.51 8.12
CA SER A 19 -24.61 -18.78 7.20
C SER A 19 -25.27 -17.62 7.94
N THR A 20 -24.81 -16.41 7.68
CA THR A 20 -25.49 -15.19 8.11
C THR A 20 -26.83 -15.09 7.36
N PRO A 21 -27.95 -14.87 8.07
CA PRO A 21 -29.22 -14.63 7.42
C PRO A 21 -29.14 -13.32 6.64
N ALA A 22 -29.74 -13.32 5.45
CA ALA A 22 -29.85 -12.17 4.57
C ALA A 22 -30.30 -10.93 5.37
N LEU A 23 -29.45 -9.89 5.35
CA LEU A 23 -29.78 -8.58 5.87
C LEU A 23 -30.95 -8.02 5.05
N ASN A 24 -32.12 -8.22 5.62
CA ASN A 24 -33.39 -7.65 5.20
C ASN A 24 -33.28 -6.13 5.38
N TRP A 25 -33.18 -5.38 4.28
CA TRP A 25 -33.22 -3.92 4.27
C TRP A 25 -34.66 -3.47 4.56
N LEU A 26 -35.12 -3.63 5.81
CA LEU A 26 -36.39 -3.09 6.27
C LEU A 26 -36.16 -1.83 7.10
N ALA A 27 -36.80 -0.76 6.61
CA ALA A 27 -37.41 0.32 7.36
C ALA A 27 -36.52 1.05 8.38
N MET A 28 -35.93 2.16 7.91
CA MET A 28 -35.51 3.24 8.80
C MET A 28 -36.71 3.77 9.60
N PRO A 29 -36.62 3.90 10.93
CA PRO A 29 -37.67 4.49 11.73
C PRO A 29 -37.78 5.99 11.45
N LEU A 30 -39.01 6.43 11.19
CA LEU A 30 -39.42 7.83 11.12
C LEU A 30 -39.24 8.46 12.51
N LEU A 31 -38.06 9.02 12.79
CA LEU A 31 -37.79 9.75 14.02
C LEU A 31 -38.41 11.15 13.94
N GLY A 32 -39.14 11.48 15.02
CA GLY A 32 -40.08 12.58 15.12
C GLY A 32 -39.50 13.98 14.93
N ALA A 33 -40.42 14.87 14.58
CA ALA A 33 -40.21 16.30 14.45
C ALA A 33 -39.70 16.94 15.76
N PRO A 34 -38.64 17.76 15.73
CA PRO A 34 -38.30 18.62 16.84
C PRO A 34 -39.15 19.89 16.80
N THR A 35 -39.99 20.05 17.81
CA THR A 35 -40.61 21.32 18.19
C THR A 35 -39.57 22.27 18.80
N HIS A 36 -39.52 23.49 18.27
CA HIS A 36 -39.19 24.76 18.94
C HIS A 36 -37.91 24.85 19.83
N ALA A 37 -36.98 25.71 19.41
CA ALA A 37 -36.67 26.96 20.11
C ALA A 37 -35.64 27.76 19.29
N SER A 38 -36.04 28.93 18.84
CA SER A 38 -35.24 29.85 18.03
C SER A 38 -34.48 30.81 18.95
N PRO A 39 -33.14 30.90 18.90
CA PRO A 39 -32.44 32.08 19.36
C PRO A 39 -32.28 33.04 18.19
N ALA A 40 -32.90 34.21 18.33
CA ALA A 40 -32.73 35.33 17.43
C ALA A 40 -31.23 35.71 17.35
N GLN A 41 -30.62 35.50 16.18
CA GLN A 41 -29.39 36.19 15.81
C GLN A 41 -29.64 37.06 14.59
N HIS A 42 -29.64 38.35 14.92
CA HIS A 42 -29.61 39.53 14.09
C HIS A 42 -28.50 39.41 13.03
N THR A 43 -28.85 38.98 11.81
CA THR A 43 -27.92 39.02 10.68
C THR A 43 -28.25 40.24 9.83
N GLN A 44 -27.27 41.12 9.72
CA GLN A 44 -27.35 42.39 9.01
C GLN A 44 -27.70 42.21 7.54
N LEU A 45 -28.58 43.11 7.09
CA LEU A 45 -28.99 43.33 5.71
C LEU A 45 -27.77 43.62 4.82
N PHE A 46 -27.41 42.70 3.95
CA PHE A 46 -26.63 43.03 2.76
C PHE A 46 -27.59 43.39 1.64
N SER A 47 -27.59 44.68 1.31
CA SER A 47 -28.26 45.29 0.17
C SER A 47 -27.95 44.51 -1.12
N SER A 48 -28.99 43.93 -1.70
CA SER A 48 -28.99 43.37 -3.03
C SER A 48 -28.68 44.48 -4.05
N SER A 49 -27.50 44.41 -4.65
CA SER A 49 -27.09 45.25 -5.76
C SER A 49 -27.98 45.01 -6.96
N SER A 50 -28.65 46.06 -7.41
CA SER A 50 -29.36 46.16 -8.67
C SER A 50 -28.41 45.84 -9.82
N CYS A 51 -28.59 44.70 -10.48
CA CYS A 51 -27.95 44.43 -11.76
C CYS A 51 -28.76 45.10 -12.88
N GLU A 52 -28.42 46.36 -13.16
CA GLU A 52 -28.84 47.04 -14.37
C GLU A 52 -28.32 46.25 -15.58
N THR A 53 -29.23 45.56 -16.25
CA THR A 53 -28.95 44.91 -17.53
C THR A 53 -28.92 45.99 -18.60
N SER A 54 -27.73 46.57 -18.80
CA SER A 54 -27.41 47.44 -19.92
C SER A 54 -27.44 46.65 -21.23
N GLY A 55 -28.65 46.42 -21.75
CA GLY A 55 -28.88 45.96 -23.10
C GLY A 55 -28.53 47.08 -24.09
N SER A 56 -27.31 47.05 -24.61
CA SER A 56 -26.86 47.87 -25.72
C SER A 56 -27.68 47.53 -26.98
N SER A 57 -28.79 48.25 -27.15
CA SER A 57 -29.55 48.28 -28.39
C SER A 57 -28.89 49.29 -29.32
N ILE A 58 -28.04 48.79 -30.21
CA ILE A 58 -27.53 49.54 -31.36
C ILE A 58 -28.74 49.92 -32.22
N PHE A 59 -29.21 51.15 -32.04
CA PHE A 59 -30.17 51.80 -32.91
C PHE A 59 -29.52 52.06 -34.26
N SER A 60 -29.75 51.18 -35.22
CA SER A 60 -29.67 51.54 -36.62
C SER A 60 -30.83 52.48 -36.95
N ARG A 61 -30.53 53.77 -37.10
CA ARG A 61 -31.43 54.78 -37.67
C ARG A 61 -31.83 54.38 -39.10
N PRO A 62 -33.12 54.19 -39.42
CA PRO A 62 -33.56 54.29 -40.80
C PRO A 62 -33.64 55.77 -41.20
N SER A 63 -33.04 56.06 -42.35
CA SER A 63 -33.02 57.36 -43.01
C SER A 63 -34.45 57.84 -43.29
N ILE A 64 -34.76 59.04 -42.81
CA ILE A 64 -35.86 59.87 -43.29
C ILE A 64 -35.52 60.26 -44.72
N ASP A 65 -36.38 59.88 -45.67
CA ASP A 65 -36.70 60.62 -46.88
C ASP A 65 -37.76 59.83 -47.66
N SER A 66 -39.04 59.99 -47.29
CA SER A 66 -40.14 59.83 -48.24
C SER A 66 -41.42 60.40 -47.65
N LEU A 67 -41.73 61.65 -48.03
CA LEU A 67 -43.08 62.19 -47.93
C LEU A 67 -44.00 61.39 -48.86
N GLY A 68 -44.68 60.40 -48.29
CA GLY A 68 -45.76 59.68 -48.95
C GLY A 68 -46.90 59.53 -47.96
N TYR A 69 -47.91 60.38 -48.08
CA TYR A 69 -49.16 60.32 -47.32
C TYR A 69 -49.78 58.92 -47.41
N ARG A 70 -49.60 58.11 -46.37
CA ARG A 70 -50.40 56.90 -46.13
C ARG A 70 -51.24 57.13 -44.89
N THR A 71 -52.52 57.41 -45.13
CA THR A 71 -53.61 57.26 -44.17
C THR A 71 -53.83 55.77 -43.89
N THR A 72 -52.92 55.13 -43.16
CA THR A 72 -53.10 53.74 -42.72
C THR A 72 -53.69 53.69 -41.33
N SER A 73 -55.00 53.41 -41.32
CA SER A 73 -55.84 52.82 -40.27
C SER A 73 -55.10 52.34 -39.01
N TRP A 74 -55.24 53.10 -37.92
CA TRP A 74 -54.73 52.79 -36.58
C TRP A 74 -55.63 51.84 -35.77
N SER A 75 -56.74 51.38 -36.36
CA SER A 75 -57.80 50.68 -35.63
C SER A 75 -57.51 49.17 -35.38
N SER A 76 -56.43 48.61 -35.93
CA SER A 76 -56.16 47.16 -35.86
C SER A 76 -55.03 46.76 -34.90
N GLY A 77 -54.24 47.69 -34.36
CA GLY A 77 -53.10 47.38 -33.48
C GLY A 77 -53.49 47.05 -32.04
N GLU A 78 -54.64 47.52 -31.59
CA GLU A 78 -55.07 47.43 -30.19
C GLU A 78 -55.50 46.00 -29.80
N ALA A 79 -56.12 45.27 -30.73
CA ALA A 79 -56.49 43.86 -30.53
C ALA A 79 -55.26 42.93 -30.44
N ASP A 80 -54.19 43.24 -31.18
CA ASP A 80 -52.94 42.49 -31.12
C ASP A 80 -52.14 42.77 -29.85
N GLN A 81 -52.24 43.97 -29.30
CA GLN A 81 -51.59 44.33 -28.03
C GLN A 81 -52.21 43.59 -26.84
N ALA A 82 -53.53 43.45 -26.80
CA ALA A 82 -54.23 42.68 -25.76
C ALA A 82 -53.88 41.17 -25.80
N ARG A 83 -53.70 40.59 -26.99
CA ARG A 83 -53.24 39.19 -27.10
C ARG A 83 -51.80 39.02 -26.62
N ARG A 84 -50.93 40.00 -26.87
CA ARG A 84 -49.54 39.98 -26.40
C ARG A 84 -49.42 40.17 -24.89
N SER A 85 -50.24 41.02 -24.28
CA SER A 85 -50.21 41.24 -22.82
C SER A 85 -50.60 39.98 -22.05
N SER A 86 -51.65 39.27 -22.49
CA SER A 86 -52.09 38.01 -21.87
C SER A 86 -50.99 36.94 -21.87
N GLY A 87 -50.26 36.79 -22.98
CA GLY A 87 -49.16 35.82 -23.07
C GLY A 87 -47.94 36.19 -22.23
N ILE A 88 -47.74 37.49 -21.92
CA ILE A 88 -46.66 37.93 -21.04
C ILE A 88 -47.00 37.62 -19.58
N GLU A 89 -48.24 37.89 -19.15
CA GLU A 89 -48.69 37.60 -17.79
C GLU A 89 -48.59 36.09 -17.46
N GLU A 90 -49.07 35.22 -18.35
CA GLU A 90 -48.96 33.76 -18.18
C GLU A 90 -47.50 33.30 -18.02
N ARG A 91 -46.59 33.87 -18.83
CA ARG A 91 -45.15 33.58 -18.71
C ARG A 91 -44.55 34.09 -17.40
N CYS A 92 -44.94 35.27 -16.93
CA CYS A 92 -44.52 35.79 -15.65
C CYS A 92 -44.96 34.89 -14.49
N TYR A 93 -46.21 34.42 -14.49
CA TYR A 93 -46.69 33.48 -13.47
C TYR A 93 -45.97 32.12 -13.55
N ALA A 94 -45.72 31.60 -14.75
CA ALA A 94 -44.97 30.35 -14.93
C ALA A 94 -43.54 30.47 -14.37
N LEU A 95 -42.82 31.55 -14.70
CA LEU A 95 -41.47 31.82 -14.17
C LEU A 95 -41.47 32.05 -12.66
N GLN A 96 -42.50 32.68 -12.11
CA GLN A 96 -42.62 32.86 -10.66
C GLN A 96 -42.82 31.52 -9.94
N ARG A 97 -43.62 30.61 -10.51
CA ARG A 97 -43.81 29.25 -9.99
C ARG A 97 -42.51 28.44 -10.08
N GLU A 98 -41.78 28.54 -11.18
CA GLU A 98 -40.48 27.86 -11.36
C GLU A 98 -39.44 28.36 -10.35
N ASN A 99 -39.33 29.68 -10.16
CA ASN A 99 -38.44 30.26 -9.14
C ASN A 99 -38.80 29.78 -7.72
N LEU A 100 -40.09 29.63 -7.43
CA LEU A 100 -40.54 29.10 -6.14
C LEU A 100 -40.11 27.63 -5.99
N ASP A 101 -40.22 26.81 -7.04
CA ASP A 101 -39.78 25.41 -7.01
C ASP A 101 -38.25 25.27 -6.87
N LEU A 102 -37.48 26.05 -7.62
CA LEU A 102 -36.02 26.08 -7.51
C LEU A 102 -35.55 26.48 -6.11
N ASN A 103 -36.21 27.46 -5.49
CA ASN A 103 -35.91 27.84 -4.10
C ASN A 103 -36.21 26.72 -3.10
N LYS A 104 -37.29 25.95 -3.32
CA LYS A 104 -37.57 24.76 -2.50
C LYS A 104 -36.47 23.70 -2.68
N GLN A 105 -36.04 23.45 -3.92
CA GLN A 105 -34.97 22.50 -4.19
C GLN A 105 -33.64 22.93 -3.54
N LEU A 106 -33.29 24.22 -3.63
CA LEU A 106 -32.12 24.78 -2.95
C LEU A 106 -32.18 24.60 -1.44
N ALA A 107 -33.34 24.84 -0.82
CA ALA A 107 -33.53 24.64 0.62
C ALA A 107 -33.31 23.17 1.02
N VAL A 108 -33.84 22.22 0.23
CA VAL A 108 -33.64 20.77 0.45
C VAL A 108 -32.16 20.39 0.32
N TRP A 109 -31.48 20.86 -0.72
CA TRP A 109 -30.06 20.58 -0.91
C TRP A 109 -29.20 21.17 0.20
N LYS A 110 -29.50 22.39 0.63
CA LYS A 110 -28.82 23.03 1.77
C LYS A 110 -29.00 22.20 3.04
N ALA A 111 -30.22 21.77 3.36
CA ALA A 111 -30.46 20.91 4.53
C ALA A 111 -29.71 19.57 4.45
N LYS A 112 -29.65 18.94 3.26
CA LYS A 112 -28.88 17.71 3.05
C LYS A 112 -27.38 17.94 3.25
N PHE A 113 -26.84 19.04 2.73
CA PHE A 113 -25.43 19.39 2.90
C PHE A 113 -25.08 19.60 4.37
N GLU A 114 -25.89 20.37 5.11
CA GLU A 114 -25.72 20.59 6.56
C GLU A 114 -25.78 19.26 7.34
N THR A 115 -26.67 18.34 6.93
CA THR A 115 -26.78 17.01 7.55
C THR A 115 -25.52 16.17 7.32
N ILE A 116 -24.96 16.19 6.11
CA ILE A 116 -23.72 15.48 5.79
C ILE A 116 -22.54 16.12 6.54
N GLN A 117 -22.49 17.45 6.58
CA GLN A 117 -21.44 18.19 7.27
C GLN A 117 -21.45 17.90 8.78
N THR A 118 -22.62 17.90 9.41
CA THR A 118 -22.78 17.52 10.83
C THR A 118 -22.41 16.05 11.07
N ALA A 119 -22.84 15.13 10.21
CA ALA A 119 -22.44 13.72 10.30
C ALA A 119 -20.91 13.54 10.18
N TYR A 120 -20.27 14.28 9.27
CA TYR A 120 -18.82 14.28 9.11
C TYR A 120 -18.10 14.80 10.37
N SER A 121 -18.57 15.91 10.95
CA SER A 121 -18.02 16.43 12.21
C SER A 121 -18.16 15.43 13.37
N LEU A 122 -19.31 14.75 13.48
CA LEU A 122 -19.51 13.70 14.50
C LEU A 122 -18.61 12.48 14.27
N LEU A 123 -18.32 12.13 13.02
CA LEU A 123 -17.36 11.07 12.71
C LEU A 123 -15.94 11.48 13.06
N LEU A 124 -15.55 12.72 12.79
CA LEU A 124 -14.26 13.27 13.20
C LEU A 124 -14.09 13.26 14.72
N GLU A 125 -15.16 13.54 15.48
CA GLU A 125 -15.12 13.52 16.95
C GLU A 125 -15.09 12.09 17.51
N ARG A 126 -15.77 11.15 16.86
CA ARG A 126 -15.88 9.76 17.34
C ARG A 126 -14.78 8.83 16.88
N VAL A 127 -14.20 9.05 15.71
CA VAL A 127 -13.02 8.31 15.28
C VAL A 127 -11.89 8.86 16.16
N PRO A 128 -11.42 8.12 17.19
CA PRO A 128 -10.27 8.58 17.97
C PRO A 128 -9.18 8.83 16.96
N GLU A 129 -8.68 10.07 16.81
CA GLU A 129 -7.79 10.50 15.71
C GLU A 129 -6.75 9.42 15.43
N ALA A 130 -7.04 8.48 14.50
CA ALA A 130 -6.58 7.08 14.58
C ALA A 130 -5.15 7.02 15.07
N SER A 131 -5.00 6.91 16.42
CA SER A 131 -3.89 7.52 17.19
C SER A 131 -2.72 7.66 16.27
N ASN A 132 -2.62 8.81 15.57
CA ASN A 132 -1.66 8.96 14.48
C ASN A 132 -0.37 8.58 15.17
N ILE A 133 0.15 7.39 14.86
CA ILE A 133 1.28 6.81 15.58
C ILE A 133 2.41 7.67 15.05
N GLN A 134 2.48 8.88 15.61
CA GLN A 134 3.52 9.83 15.37
C GLN A 134 4.65 9.11 16.05
N HIS A 135 5.37 8.33 15.23
CA HIS A 135 6.60 7.70 15.63
C HIS A 135 7.37 8.77 16.36
N ARG A 136 7.63 8.50 17.66
CA ARG A 136 8.22 9.48 18.56
C ARG A 136 9.50 9.93 17.87
N LYS A 137 9.52 11.15 17.36
CA LYS A 137 10.65 11.63 16.58
C LYS A 137 11.86 11.59 17.51
N LEU A 138 12.76 10.64 17.26
CA LEU A 138 13.94 10.45 18.09
C LEU A 138 14.92 11.57 17.76
N ASN A 139 15.47 12.20 18.79
CA ASN A 139 16.46 13.23 18.60
C ASN A 139 17.83 12.56 18.38
N PRO A 140 18.60 12.97 17.36
CA PRO A 140 19.95 12.45 17.13
C PRO A 140 20.89 12.57 18.32
N GLU A 141 20.72 13.63 19.11
CA GLU A 141 21.54 13.92 20.30
C GLU A 141 21.43 12.86 21.40
N ASP A 142 20.28 12.17 21.47
CA ASP A 142 20.03 11.13 22.47
C ASP A 142 20.72 9.79 22.10
N TYR A 143 21.07 9.59 20.81
CA TYR A 143 21.72 8.36 20.33
C TYR A 143 22.96 8.68 19.48
N LYS A 144 24.00 9.18 20.17
CA LYS A 144 25.29 9.57 19.58
C LYS A 144 26.08 8.41 18.96
N LEU A 145 25.75 7.18 19.33
CA LEU A 145 26.40 5.97 18.81
C LEU A 145 25.87 5.55 17.44
N ILE A 146 24.74 6.11 16.99
CA ILE A 146 24.20 5.84 15.66
C ILE A 146 24.94 6.69 14.63
N ASP A 147 25.64 6.03 13.71
CA ASP A 147 26.42 6.70 12.66
C ASP A 147 25.54 7.15 11.49
N TYR A 148 24.49 6.36 11.19
CA TYR A 148 23.72 6.49 9.95
C TYR A 148 22.31 7.03 10.20
N TRP A 149 22.22 8.30 10.61
CA TRP A 149 20.95 9.00 10.76
C TRP A 149 20.36 9.39 9.41
N TYR A 150 21.21 9.76 8.46
CA TYR A 150 20.82 10.21 7.13
C TYR A 150 21.38 9.30 6.03
N LYS A 151 20.64 9.15 4.93
CA LYS A 151 21.05 8.30 3.80
C LYS A 151 22.42 8.66 3.23
N HIS A 152 22.74 9.96 3.12
CA HIS A 152 24.01 10.40 2.54
C HIS A 152 25.21 9.99 3.39
N GLN A 153 25.08 9.91 4.73
CA GLN A 153 26.15 9.45 5.61
C GLN A 153 26.53 8.01 5.28
N TRP A 154 25.53 7.13 5.14
CA TRP A 154 25.74 5.74 4.74
C TRP A 154 26.38 5.64 3.35
N MET A 155 25.90 6.42 2.38
CA MET A 155 26.44 6.41 1.01
C MET A 155 27.92 6.83 0.99
N SER A 156 28.29 7.86 1.76
CA SER A 156 29.67 8.31 1.91
C SER A 156 30.57 7.26 2.55
N SER A 157 30.11 6.61 3.63
CA SER A 157 30.88 5.53 4.28
C SER A 157 30.98 4.25 3.46
N SER A 158 30.03 4.00 2.55
CA SER A 158 29.99 2.79 1.73
C SER A 158 30.83 2.90 0.46
N GLY A 159 30.95 4.11 -0.11
CA GLY A 159 31.74 4.35 -1.31
C GLY A 159 33.21 3.94 -1.12
N ASP A 160 33.75 4.17 0.07
CA ASP A 160 35.15 3.89 0.40
C ASP A 160 35.45 2.38 0.54
N ARG A 161 34.43 1.55 0.82
CA ARG A 161 34.62 0.09 1.00
C ARG A 161 34.61 -0.70 -0.31
N ILE A 162 34.03 -0.14 -1.37
CA ILE A 162 33.93 -0.82 -2.66
C ILE A 162 35.29 -0.85 -3.37
N THR A 163 36.14 0.15 -3.14
CA THR A 163 37.49 0.23 -3.73
C THR A 163 38.48 -0.76 -3.10
N GLU A 164 38.38 -1.05 -1.80
CA GLU A 164 39.32 -1.97 -1.12
C GLU A 164 39.14 -3.45 -1.51
N ILE A 165 37.92 -3.90 -1.77
CA ILE A 165 37.67 -5.33 -2.07
C ILE A 165 38.13 -5.70 -3.48
N SER A 166 38.17 -4.74 -4.41
CA SER A 166 38.58 -4.99 -5.79
C SER A 166 40.11 -4.96 -6.00
N GLY A 167 40.88 -4.41 -5.06
CA GLY A 167 42.33 -4.19 -5.22
C GLY A 167 43.22 -5.37 -4.83
N LYS A 168 42.68 -6.45 -4.23
CA LYS A 168 43.49 -7.56 -3.67
C LYS A 168 43.25 -8.92 -4.35
N ALA A 169 42.79 -8.90 -5.60
CA ALA A 169 42.91 -10.03 -6.51
C ALA A 169 44.05 -9.77 -7.50
N GLY A 170 45.21 -9.34 -6.98
CA GLY A 170 46.47 -9.37 -7.70
C GLY A 170 46.77 -10.82 -8.06
N ASN A 171 46.33 -11.18 -9.25
CA ASN A 171 46.66 -12.41 -9.95
C ASN A 171 48.14 -12.32 -10.34
N GLU A 172 49.03 -12.45 -9.37
CA GLU A 172 50.43 -12.83 -9.60
C GLU A 172 50.44 -14.33 -9.94
N ASN A 173 49.79 -14.68 -11.05
CA ASN A 173 50.11 -15.91 -11.78
C ASN A 173 50.97 -15.46 -12.97
N ASP A 174 52.19 -15.05 -12.66
CA ASP A 174 53.34 -15.33 -13.52
C ASP A 174 53.61 -16.85 -13.39
N ASP A 175 52.77 -17.66 -14.04
CA ASP A 175 52.99 -19.10 -14.17
C ASP A 175 53.45 -19.35 -15.60
N ASP A 176 54.73 -19.70 -15.69
CA ASP A 176 55.46 -20.04 -16.89
C ASP A 176 54.71 -21.07 -17.74
N GLY A 177 54.65 -20.81 -19.03
CA GLY A 177 54.02 -21.69 -20.02
C GLY A 177 54.60 -23.11 -19.97
N VAL A 178 53.80 -24.06 -19.49
CA VAL A 178 53.98 -25.49 -19.72
C VAL A 178 52.77 -26.03 -20.46
N GLU A 179 52.89 -26.09 -21.78
CA GLU A 179 51.98 -26.83 -22.65
C GLU A 179 52.15 -28.34 -22.38
N VAL A 180 51.29 -28.91 -21.54
CA VAL A 180 51.14 -30.37 -21.43
C VAL A 180 49.80 -30.76 -22.03
N ASN A 181 49.87 -31.30 -23.24
CA ASN A 181 48.82 -32.11 -23.86
C ASN A 181 48.58 -33.34 -22.99
N THR A 182 47.40 -33.44 -22.37
CA THR A 182 46.90 -34.69 -21.82
C THR A 182 45.42 -34.78 -22.13
N GLU A 183 45.15 -35.48 -23.23
CA GLU A 183 43.84 -35.99 -23.59
C GLU A 183 43.46 -37.11 -22.59
N GLU A 184 42.17 -37.23 -22.30
CA GLU A 184 41.53 -38.36 -21.61
C GLU A 184 41.82 -38.56 -20.11
N ALA A 185 41.08 -37.82 -19.28
CA ALA A 185 40.66 -38.34 -17.97
C ALA A 185 39.26 -37.85 -17.62
N GLU A 186 38.27 -38.67 -17.96
CA GLU A 186 36.94 -38.65 -17.39
C GLU A 186 37.04 -38.67 -15.86
N GLY A 187 36.73 -37.55 -15.23
CA GLY A 187 36.89 -37.43 -13.78
C GLY A 187 36.16 -36.24 -13.22
N LEU A 188 34.87 -36.07 -13.56
CA LEU A 188 33.81 -35.53 -12.68
C LEU A 188 34.26 -34.61 -11.51
N TRP A 189 34.98 -33.52 -11.80
CA TRP A 189 35.08 -32.41 -10.87
C TRP A 189 33.78 -31.65 -10.98
N SER A 190 32.81 -32.08 -10.16
CA SER A 190 31.59 -31.32 -9.90
C SER A 190 32.01 -29.92 -9.46
N VAL A 191 32.00 -28.99 -10.41
CA VAL A 191 32.21 -27.56 -10.20
C VAL A 191 31.29 -27.18 -9.03
N PRO A 192 31.83 -26.70 -7.90
CA PRO A 192 31.04 -26.35 -6.72
C PRO A 192 29.96 -25.36 -7.13
N CYS A 193 28.75 -25.88 -7.34
CA CYS A 193 27.62 -25.09 -7.75
C CYS A 193 27.46 -24.01 -6.68
N THR A 194 27.37 -22.76 -7.11
CA THR A 194 27.48 -21.56 -6.29
C THR A 194 26.44 -21.53 -5.18
N GLN A 195 26.76 -22.14 -4.04
CA GLN A 195 26.02 -22.07 -2.78
C GLN A 195 26.27 -20.70 -2.11
N ARG A 196 26.19 -19.64 -2.92
CA ARG A 196 26.70 -18.30 -2.66
C ARG A 196 25.54 -17.45 -2.13
N GLY A 197 25.20 -17.64 -0.85
CA GLY A 197 24.33 -16.69 -0.14
C GLY A 197 23.61 -17.24 1.07
N GLN A 198 23.09 -18.48 1.00
CA GLN A 198 22.23 -18.99 2.06
C GLN A 198 22.99 -19.39 3.33
N SER A 199 24.27 -19.76 3.20
CA SER A 199 25.10 -20.19 4.34
C SER A 199 25.38 -19.06 5.34
N ARG A 200 25.71 -17.85 4.85
CA ARG A 200 26.08 -16.71 5.71
C ARG A 200 24.93 -16.23 6.60
N SER A 201 23.71 -16.20 6.08
CA SER A 201 22.53 -15.82 6.87
C SER A 201 22.14 -16.87 7.92
N ARG A 202 22.54 -18.13 7.75
CA ARG A 202 22.36 -19.16 8.78
C ARG A 202 23.37 -19.02 9.91
N ALA A 203 24.53 -18.44 9.63
CA ALA A 203 25.58 -18.13 10.60
C ALA A 203 25.39 -16.77 11.30
N GLY A 204 24.23 -16.11 11.17
CA GLY A 204 24.01 -14.78 11.73
C GLY A 204 24.78 -13.64 11.03
N ILE A 205 25.45 -13.86 9.90
CA ILE A 205 26.26 -12.78 9.31
C ILE A 205 25.39 -11.85 8.46
N ASN A 206 25.23 -10.59 8.91
CA ASN A 206 24.55 -9.53 8.15
C ASN A 206 25.47 -8.90 7.10
N VAL A 207 25.20 -9.19 5.83
CA VAL A 207 25.98 -8.64 4.70
C VAL A 207 25.27 -7.47 4.03
N SER A 208 23.94 -7.50 3.94
CA SER A 208 23.16 -6.59 3.08
C SER A 208 22.62 -5.36 3.80
N MET A 209 22.36 -5.45 5.10
CA MET A 209 21.65 -4.42 5.86
C MET A 209 22.56 -3.81 6.94
N ARG A 210 23.82 -3.54 6.57
CA ARG A 210 24.83 -3.00 7.49
C ARG A 210 24.57 -1.55 7.91
N TYR A 211 23.66 -0.88 7.22
CA TYR A 211 23.19 0.47 7.54
C TYR A 211 22.21 0.52 8.72
N ILE A 212 21.75 -0.63 9.23
CA ILE A 212 20.85 -0.69 10.36
C ILE A 212 21.68 -0.97 11.61
N GLN A 213 21.58 -0.04 12.54
CA GLN A 213 22.25 -0.08 13.84
C GLN A 213 21.21 -0.16 14.94
N ASP A 214 21.51 -0.93 15.98
CA ASP A 214 20.75 -0.93 17.23
C ASP A 214 20.99 0.37 18.01
N LYS A 215 20.31 0.53 19.15
CA LYS A 215 20.44 1.71 20.03
C LYS A 215 21.89 2.01 20.48
N ASP A 216 22.76 1.00 20.46
CA ASP A 216 24.14 1.05 20.91
C ASP A 216 25.12 1.31 19.75
N GLY A 217 24.59 1.58 18.54
CA GLY A 217 25.39 1.83 17.33
C GLY A 217 25.90 0.57 16.64
N GLN A 218 25.59 -0.62 17.16
CA GLN A 218 26.07 -1.88 16.61
C GLN A 218 25.23 -2.31 15.42
N VAL A 219 25.90 -2.81 14.38
CA VAL A 219 25.20 -3.35 13.21
C VAL A 219 24.38 -4.57 13.61
N ILE A 220 23.11 -4.59 13.22
CA ILE A 220 22.21 -5.69 13.56
C ILE A 220 22.73 -7.04 13.04
N ASP A 221 22.42 -8.10 13.78
CA ASP A 221 22.72 -9.47 13.44
C ASP A 221 21.96 -9.95 12.18
N GLY A 222 22.50 -10.97 11.51
CA GLY A 222 21.93 -11.56 10.31
C GLY A 222 20.58 -12.25 10.54
N HIS A 223 20.33 -12.80 11.73
CA HIS A 223 19.00 -13.32 12.09
C HIS A 223 17.99 -12.18 12.19
N ARG A 224 18.36 -11.07 12.82
CA ARG A 224 17.52 -9.87 12.92
C ARG A 224 17.21 -9.28 11.54
N ALA A 225 18.22 -9.13 10.68
CA ALA A 225 18.04 -8.70 9.30
C ALA A 225 17.13 -9.65 8.48
N ARG A 226 17.14 -10.95 8.78
CA ARG A 226 16.21 -11.92 8.17
C ARG A 226 14.78 -11.68 8.62
N GLU A 227 14.54 -11.44 9.91
CA GLU A 227 13.20 -11.12 10.44
C GLU A 227 12.61 -9.88 9.78
N ILE A 228 13.40 -8.81 9.66
CA ILE A 228 13.00 -7.55 9.02
C ILE A 228 12.52 -7.82 7.59
N ARG A 229 13.27 -8.60 6.80
CA ARG A 229 12.88 -8.95 5.43
C ARG A 229 11.64 -9.85 5.36
N ILE A 230 11.47 -10.76 6.32
CA ILE A 230 10.27 -11.60 6.38
C ILE A 230 9.04 -10.71 6.61
N HIS A 231 9.13 -9.77 7.55
CA HIS A 231 8.03 -8.86 7.85
C HIS A 231 7.71 -7.92 6.66
N ALA A 232 8.74 -7.33 6.03
CA ALA A 232 8.56 -6.51 4.82
C ALA A 232 7.82 -7.28 3.71
N ARG A 233 8.18 -8.54 3.48
CA ARG A 233 7.49 -9.40 2.51
C ARG A 233 6.04 -9.69 2.90
N ALA A 234 5.75 -9.85 4.19
CA ALA A 234 4.38 -10.05 4.67
C ALA A 234 3.50 -8.81 4.36
N ILE A 235 4.04 -7.60 4.57
CA ILE A 235 3.35 -6.35 4.20
C ILE A 235 3.07 -6.31 2.69
N PHE A 236 4.04 -6.68 1.85
CA PHE A 236 3.83 -6.73 0.40
C PHE A 236 2.76 -7.75 -0.02
N VAL A 237 2.66 -8.90 0.66
CA VAL A 237 1.56 -9.85 0.46
C VAL A 237 0.22 -9.21 0.84
N GLY A 238 0.17 -8.43 1.91
CA GLY A 238 -0.99 -7.63 2.29
C GLY A 238 -1.44 -6.70 1.17
N PHE A 239 -0.52 -5.90 0.62
CA PHE A 239 -0.83 -5.01 -0.51
C PHE A 239 -1.33 -5.77 -1.74
N ALA A 240 -0.67 -6.88 -2.10
CA ALA A 240 -1.10 -7.69 -3.25
C ALA A 240 -2.49 -8.32 -3.06
N SER A 241 -2.87 -8.62 -1.82
CA SER A 241 -4.17 -9.18 -1.47
C SER A 241 -5.28 -8.12 -1.56
N GLN A 242 -4.94 -6.85 -1.31
CA GLN A 242 -5.80 -5.69 -1.53
C GLN A 242 -5.90 -5.27 -3.02
N GLY A 243 -5.26 -6.01 -3.93
CA GLY A 243 -5.20 -5.66 -5.35
C GLY A 243 -4.21 -4.54 -5.67
N LYS A 244 -3.43 -4.07 -4.69
CA LYS A 244 -2.39 -3.07 -4.90
C LYS A 244 -1.11 -3.76 -5.37
N GLN A 245 -0.76 -3.58 -6.63
CA GLN A 245 0.45 -4.12 -7.23
C GLN A 245 1.22 -3.01 -7.92
N PHE A 246 2.51 -2.87 -7.59
CA PHE A 246 3.34 -1.80 -8.12
C PHE A 246 4.33 -2.32 -9.18
N SER A 247 4.58 -1.53 -10.22
CA SER A 247 5.63 -1.80 -11.22
C SER A 247 7.01 -1.84 -10.55
N SER A 248 7.32 -0.81 -9.79
CA SER A 248 8.49 -0.71 -8.92
C SER A 248 8.04 -0.22 -7.53
N TRP A 249 8.92 -0.30 -6.52
CA TRP A 249 8.62 0.30 -5.22
C TRP A 249 8.51 1.84 -5.31
N GLY A 250 9.24 2.48 -6.24
CA GLY A 250 9.16 3.92 -6.48
C GLY A 250 7.79 4.39 -6.97
N ASP A 251 7.03 3.50 -7.60
CA ASP A 251 5.68 3.78 -8.13
C ASP A 251 4.56 3.50 -7.10
N ALA A 252 4.91 3.16 -5.86
CA ALA A 252 3.92 2.88 -4.82
C ALA A 252 3.15 4.15 -4.41
N ASP A 253 1.84 4.00 -4.15
CA ASP A 253 0.99 5.10 -3.70
C ASP A 253 1.44 5.62 -2.34
N ALA A 254 1.23 6.93 -2.10
CA ALA A 254 1.65 7.59 -0.87
C ALA A 254 1.07 6.91 0.39
N VAL A 255 -0.16 6.39 0.31
CA VAL A 255 -0.81 5.67 1.41
C VAL A 255 -0.12 4.34 1.70
N SER A 256 0.19 3.53 0.68
CA SER A 256 0.92 2.27 0.90
C SER A 256 2.36 2.50 1.35
N ARG A 257 3.05 3.54 0.86
CA ARG A 257 4.38 3.92 1.35
C ARG A 257 4.32 4.27 2.84
N ARG A 258 3.42 5.17 3.24
CA ARG A 258 3.21 5.52 4.66
C ARG A 258 2.88 4.30 5.51
N THR A 259 1.97 3.45 5.03
CA THR A 259 1.60 2.21 5.74
C THR A 259 2.82 1.30 5.94
N PHE A 260 3.62 1.12 4.90
CA PHE A 260 4.84 0.30 4.98
C PHE A 260 5.85 0.88 5.99
N TYR A 261 6.11 2.19 5.95
CA TYR A 261 7.04 2.83 6.88
C TYR A 261 6.57 2.71 8.32
N ASN A 262 5.28 2.97 8.56
CA ASN A 262 4.72 2.91 9.90
C ASN A 262 4.76 1.49 10.48
N GLU A 263 4.35 0.48 9.69
CA GLU A 263 4.39 -0.92 10.11
C GLU A 263 5.83 -1.36 10.43
N MET A 264 6.78 -1.03 9.55
CA MET A 264 8.19 -1.38 9.75
C MET A 264 8.78 -0.71 10.99
N ALA A 265 8.54 0.60 11.18
CA ALA A 265 9.03 1.35 12.34
C ALA A 265 8.36 0.90 13.64
N SER A 266 7.08 0.53 13.60
CA SER A 266 6.36 0.02 14.78
C SER A 266 6.89 -1.33 15.24
N ARG A 267 7.32 -2.18 14.30
CA ARG A 267 7.79 -3.54 14.59
C ARG A 267 9.27 -3.60 14.96
N PHE A 268 10.08 -2.70 14.40
CA PHE A 268 11.53 -2.69 14.55
C PHE A 268 11.99 -1.31 15.00
N GLU A 269 12.35 -1.18 16.28
CA GLU A 269 12.83 0.07 16.87
C GLU A 269 14.09 0.60 16.18
N GLU A 270 14.93 -0.30 15.65
CA GLU A 270 16.19 0.03 14.97
C GLU A 270 15.97 0.87 13.70
N LEU A 271 14.77 0.79 13.12
CA LEU A 271 14.36 1.58 11.96
C LEU A 271 13.90 2.98 12.32
N GLN A 272 13.59 3.24 13.59
CA GLN A 272 13.20 4.57 14.08
C GLN A 272 14.42 5.50 14.23
N TYR A 273 15.64 4.96 14.33
CA TYR A 273 16.89 5.72 14.40
C TYR A 273 17.32 6.25 13.02
N CYS A 274 16.43 6.92 12.30
CA CYS A 274 16.75 7.57 11.03
C CYS A 274 15.81 8.73 10.72
N ASP A 275 16.28 9.64 9.88
CA ASP A 275 15.45 10.75 9.38
C ASP A 275 14.63 10.32 8.15
N LEU A 276 13.38 10.78 8.07
CA LEU A 276 12.48 10.52 6.92
C LEU A 276 12.33 9.04 6.53
N ASP A 277 12.41 8.13 7.51
CA ASP A 277 12.23 6.68 7.31
C ASP A 277 13.14 6.07 6.22
N TRP A 278 14.31 6.69 5.94
CA TRP A 278 15.12 6.30 4.78
C TRP A 278 15.62 4.86 4.86
N LYS A 279 15.82 4.32 6.07
CA LYS A 279 16.20 2.91 6.28
C LYS A 279 15.08 1.98 5.85
N ALA A 280 13.82 2.29 6.21
CA ALA A 280 12.66 1.52 5.79
C ALA A 280 12.46 1.61 4.27
N GLU A 281 12.66 2.79 3.68
CA GLU A 281 12.65 2.97 2.22
C GLU A 281 13.72 2.11 1.54
N GLN A 282 14.95 2.10 2.05
CA GLN A 282 16.03 1.28 1.50
C GLN A 282 15.72 -0.22 1.58
N ILE A 283 15.15 -0.69 2.71
CA ILE A 283 14.71 -2.09 2.86
C ILE A 283 13.69 -2.46 1.78
N ALA A 284 12.75 -1.57 1.51
CA ALA A 284 11.73 -1.82 0.51
C ALA A 284 12.32 -1.89 -0.90
N ILE A 285 13.22 -0.97 -1.25
CA ILE A 285 13.96 -0.98 -2.53
C ILE A 285 14.71 -2.30 -2.70
N ASP A 286 15.43 -2.75 -1.68
CA ASP A 286 16.26 -3.96 -1.73
C ASP A 286 15.41 -5.24 -1.80
N THR A 287 14.28 -5.27 -1.08
CA THR A 287 13.49 -6.50 -0.87
C THR A 287 12.39 -6.70 -1.92
N TYR A 288 11.80 -5.60 -2.41
CA TYR A 288 10.61 -5.64 -3.27
C TYR A 288 10.83 -6.38 -4.60
N PRO A 289 11.91 -6.15 -5.37
CA PRO A 289 12.09 -6.80 -6.68
C PRO A 289 12.14 -8.33 -6.57
N GLY A 290 12.92 -8.84 -5.61
CA GLY A 290 13.06 -10.29 -5.40
C GLY A 290 11.76 -10.95 -4.95
N TRP A 291 10.99 -10.28 -4.10
CA TRP A 291 9.66 -10.74 -3.71
C TRP A 291 8.69 -10.75 -4.90
N LYS A 292 8.65 -9.67 -5.68
CA LYS A 292 7.72 -9.51 -6.81
C LYS A 292 7.90 -10.61 -7.86
N VAL A 293 9.14 -10.94 -8.22
CA VAL A 293 9.43 -12.03 -9.18
C VAL A 293 8.85 -13.37 -8.68
N THR A 294 9.03 -13.66 -7.39
CA THR A 294 8.51 -14.90 -6.77
C THR A 294 6.98 -14.90 -6.74
N TRP A 295 6.38 -13.76 -6.41
CA TRP A 295 4.93 -13.60 -6.37
C TRP A 295 4.26 -13.80 -7.73
N LEU A 296 4.82 -13.20 -8.80
CA LEU A 296 4.31 -13.34 -10.17
C LEU A 296 4.39 -14.79 -10.65
N LYS A 297 5.49 -15.50 -10.36
CA LYS A 297 5.62 -16.94 -10.66
C LYS A 297 4.52 -17.76 -9.97
N LYS A 298 4.23 -17.47 -8.69
CA LYS A 298 3.15 -18.13 -7.95
C LYS A 298 1.78 -17.85 -8.56
N LYS A 299 1.48 -16.59 -8.90
CA LYS A 299 0.20 -16.23 -9.55
C LYS A 299 0.01 -16.94 -10.89
N LYS A 300 1.05 -17.00 -11.73
CA LYS A 300 1.00 -17.73 -13.00
C LYS A 300 0.69 -19.20 -12.79
N LYS A 301 1.40 -19.86 -11.86
CA LYS A 301 1.15 -21.27 -11.51
C LYS A 301 -0.30 -21.50 -11.06
N THR A 302 -0.85 -20.63 -10.21
CA THR A 302 -2.24 -20.74 -9.76
C THR A 302 -3.26 -20.48 -10.87
N LEU A 303 -2.92 -19.67 -11.87
CA LEU A 303 -3.78 -19.43 -13.05
C LEU A 303 -3.80 -20.67 -13.95
N ASP A 304 -2.62 -21.24 -14.22
CA ASP A 304 -2.46 -22.44 -15.04
C ASP A 304 -3.12 -23.68 -14.38
N GLU A 305 -3.11 -23.75 -13.04
CA GLU A 305 -3.82 -24.79 -12.29
C GLU A 305 -5.34 -24.62 -12.36
N LYS A 306 -5.84 -23.38 -12.36
CA LYS A 306 -7.29 -23.09 -12.46
C LYS A 306 -7.85 -23.21 -13.87
N SER A 307 -7.04 -22.96 -14.90
CA SER A 307 -7.50 -23.01 -16.29
C SER A 307 -7.76 -24.45 -16.78
N GLY A 308 -7.43 -25.47 -16.00
CA GLY A 308 -7.76 -26.87 -16.32
C GLY A 308 -7.09 -27.41 -17.59
N LEU A 309 -6.29 -26.60 -18.28
CA LEU A 309 -5.52 -26.97 -19.47
C LEU A 309 -4.23 -27.73 -19.12
N LYS A 310 -4.20 -28.41 -17.96
CA LYS A 310 -3.28 -29.53 -17.79
C LYS A 310 -3.74 -30.62 -18.74
N ARG A 311 -3.20 -30.57 -19.97
CA ARG A 311 -2.93 -31.78 -20.74
C ARG A 311 -2.33 -32.76 -19.73
N PRO A 312 -2.89 -33.97 -19.57
CA PRO A 312 -2.29 -34.96 -18.71
C PRO A 312 -0.82 -34.98 -19.10
N HIS A 313 0.04 -34.60 -18.15
CA HIS A 313 1.45 -34.90 -18.28
C HIS A 313 1.43 -36.42 -18.38
N GLN A 314 1.51 -36.91 -19.61
CA GLN A 314 1.69 -38.30 -19.92
C GLN A 314 2.99 -38.62 -19.21
N GLU A 315 2.86 -39.12 -17.98
CA GLU A 315 3.83 -40.00 -17.36
C GLU A 315 4.02 -41.10 -18.40
N PHE A 316 4.92 -40.86 -19.35
CA PHE A 316 5.57 -41.92 -20.09
C PHE A 316 6.39 -42.64 -19.02
N GLY A 317 5.69 -43.55 -18.32
CA GLY A 317 6.31 -44.67 -17.68
C GLY A 317 7.08 -45.42 -18.74
N VAL A 318 8.36 -45.10 -18.85
CA VAL A 318 9.36 -46.12 -19.08
C VAL A 318 9.74 -46.59 -17.67
N GLU A 319 8.83 -47.39 -17.12
CA GLU A 319 9.11 -48.32 -16.04
C GLU A 319 9.99 -49.41 -16.65
N GLU A 320 11.29 -49.15 -16.78
CA GLU A 320 12.27 -50.21 -16.97
C GLU A 320 12.84 -50.55 -15.60
N SER A 321 12.22 -51.57 -15.03
CA SER A 321 12.63 -52.24 -13.81
C SER A 321 14.07 -52.75 -13.96
N ASP A 322 14.98 -52.29 -13.11
CA ASP A 322 16.24 -52.99 -12.89
C ASP A 322 16.36 -53.42 -11.41
N PRO A 323 16.08 -54.70 -11.08
CA PRO A 323 16.15 -55.23 -9.73
C PRO A 323 17.51 -55.89 -9.51
N LYS A 324 18.50 -55.19 -8.93
CA LYS A 324 19.63 -55.81 -8.19
C LYS A 324 20.62 -54.78 -7.65
N ARG A 325 20.49 -54.40 -6.36
CA ARG A 325 21.67 -54.32 -5.48
C ARG A 325 21.28 -54.32 -4.01
N LEU A 326 21.03 -55.51 -3.49
CA LEU A 326 21.21 -55.82 -2.07
C LEU A 326 22.70 -56.07 -1.80
N LYS A 327 23.35 -55.25 -0.97
CA LYS A 327 24.54 -55.60 -0.17
C LYS A 327 24.76 -54.47 0.85
N ALA A 328 24.41 -54.69 2.13
CA ALA A 328 25.32 -55.03 3.25
C ALA A 328 26.36 -53.91 3.50
N ALA A 329 26.72 -53.46 4.69
CA ALA A 329 26.44 -53.76 6.10
C ALA A 329 26.88 -52.46 6.84
N GLU A 330 26.25 -52.09 7.96
CA GLU A 330 26.84 -52.19 9.31
C GLU A 330 28.04 -51.26 9.60
N SER A 331 28.09 -50.74 10.84
CA SER A 331 29.12 -49.91 11.50
C SER A 331 28.96 -48.38 11.34
N THR A 332 29.10 -47.52 12.35
CA THR A 332 29.44 -47.65 13.78
C THR A 332 29.26 -46.28 14.46
N SER A 333 29.17 -46.29 15.78
CA SER A 333 29.48 -45.22 16.75
C SER A 333 28.48 -44.07 17.00
N THR A 334 27.71 -44.30 18.06
CA THR A 334 27.15 -43.32 19.00
C THR A 334 28.27 -42.63 19.81
N PRO A 335 28.32 -41.29 19.88
CA PRO A 335 29.10 -40.61 20.91
C PRO A 335 28.25 -40.32 22.15
N SER A 336 28.73 -40.86 23.27
CA SER A 336 28.26 -40.63 24.64
C SER A 336 28.55 -39.18 25.08
N PHE A 337 27.52 -38.43 25.47
CA PHE A 337 27.65 -37.14 26.14
C PHE A 337 27.59 -37.31 27.68
N PRO A 338 28.47 -36.68 28.46
CA PRO A 338 28.41 -36.67 29.92
C PRO A 338 27.40 -35.61 30.45
N PRO A 339 26.79 -35.84 31.62
CA PRO A 339 25.90 -34.88 32.26
C PRO A 339 26.70 -33.75 32.92
N SER A 340 26.47 -32.51 32.50
CA SER A 340 27.02 -31.32 33.15
C SER A 340 26.11 -30.82 34.27
N GLU A 341 26.77 -30.50 35.38
CA GLU A 341 26.28 -30.16 36.70
C GLU A 341 25.41 -28.89 36.77
N THR A 342 24.44 -28.92 37.69
CA THR A 342 23.65 -27.77 38.13
C THR A 342 24.45 -26.92 39.14
N PRO A 343 24.53 -25.58 38.98
CA PRO A 343 25.06 -24.73 40.04
C PRO A 343 24.00 -24.44 41.12
N VAL A 344 24.48 -24.61 42.35
CA VAL A 344 23.85 -24.24 43.63
C VAL A 344 23.57 -22.73 43.67
N VAL A 345 22.32 -22.35 43.95
CA VAL A 345 21.94 -21.00 44.34
C VAL A 345 22.19 -20.87 45.85
N THR A 346 23.27 -20.18 46.23
CA THR A 346 23.45 -19.67 47.58
C THR A 346 22.73 -18.33 47.71
N ASN A 347 21.72 -18.29 48.59
CA ASN A 347 21.17 -17.08 49.15
C ASN A 347 22.16 -16.47 50.17
N ALA A 348 22.43 -15.18 50.03
CA ALA A 348 22.93 -14.27 51.07
C ALA A 348 22.36 -12.89 50.68
N GLU A 349 21.28 -12.47 51.33
CA GLU A 349 21.21 -11.59 52.51
C GLU A 349 21.07 -10.12 52.11
#